data_AF-A0ABD3Q7I6-F1
#
_entry.id   AF-A0ABD3Q7I6-F1
#
_cell.length_a   1.000
_cell.length_b   1.000
_cell.length_c   1.000
_cell.angle_alpha   90.00
_cell.angle_beta   90.00
_cell.angle_gamma   90.00
#
_symmetry.space_group_name_H-M   'P 1'
#
loop_
_entity.id
_entity.type
_entity.pdbx_description
1 polymer ?
#
loop_
_entity_poly.entity_id
_entity_poly.type
_entity_poly.pdbx_seq_one_letter_code
_entity_poly.pdbx_strand_id
1 'polypeptide(L)'
;MGDKSDDTDSTEEQTGAEDEMHRKNRNRERNKEHARKTRMRKKEQLDFLKSRVHELEEEGRRLKQEVEACNVASILIGLSSGDGTKAPNEQTSSPSAASASLQTSPISFSETLSGGKRKRFLSLDGADPNPSPMELNIKGQVTFVGGAGNNGKTQMNWKTGVYFDEDGKRQQLTSSELKALRRERNRMHAKMTRDRKKCFVASLKRVISKLEEENQSLRDLLERSRVEKNNVGDTHQEVVDRKPQSIGKNSPVPPNLKASSTALMSISSSRIFTVG
;
A
#
# COMPACT_ATOMS: atom_id res chain seq x y z
N MET A 1 89.29 -17.46 10.94
CA MET A 1 88.15 -17.83 11.80
C MET A 1 87.09 -16.78 11.55
N GLY A 2 86.09 -17.11 10.74
CA GLY A 2 84.99 -16.20 10.40
C GLY A 2 83.75 -16.69 11.13
N ASP A 3 83.29 -15.88 12.06
CA ASP A 3 82.07 -16.07 12.83
C ASP A 3 80.90 -15.57 11.97
N LYS A 4 79.97 -16.47 11.65
CA LYS A 4 78.81 -16.23 10.80
C LYS A 4 77.58 -16.41 11.69
N SER A 5 77.09 -15.30 12.21
CA SER A 5 75.91 -15.22 13.06
C SER A 5 74.63 -15.46 12.25
N ASP A 6 73.90 -16.50 12.64
CA ASP A 6 72.53 -16.83 12.24
C ASP A 6 71.53 -15.86 12.87
N ASP A 7 71.07 -14.86 12.11
CA ASP A 7 70.01 -13.89 12.50
C ASP A 7 68.92 -13.85 11.40
N THR A 8 68.29 -14.99 11.10
CA THR A 8 67.24 -15.07 10.07
C THR A 8 66.06 -15.98 10.47
N ASP A 9 65.46 -15.80 11.66
CA ASP A 9 64.31 -16.63 12.09
C ASP A 9 63.16 -15.86 12.77
N SER A 10 63.09 -14.53 12.64
CA SER A 10 62.01 -13.72 13.26
C SER A 10 61.06 -13.06 12.25
N THR A 11 61.34 -13.16 10.95
CA THR A 11 60.58 -12.45 9.91
C THR A 11 59.41 -13.27 9.35
N GLU A 12 59.45 -14.61 9.46
CA GLU A 12 58.42 -15.47 8.84
C GLU A 12 57.09 -15.46 9.60
N GLU A 13 57.09 -15.46 10.95
CA GLU A 13 55.85 -15.42 11.73
C GLU A 13 55.04 -14.13 11.53
N GLN A 14 55.71 -13.01 11.25
CA GLN A 14 55.07 -11.72 11.07
C GLN A 14 54.28 -11.65 9.75
N THR A 15 54.77 -12.30 8.70
CA THR A 15 54.11 -12.33 7.37
C THR A 15 52.79 -13.13 7.38
N GLY A 16 52.74 -14.24 8.13
CA GLY A 16 51.53 -15.07 8.22
C GLY A 16 50.35 -14.37 8.89
N ALA A 17 50.61 -13.56 9.92
CA ALA A 17 49.59 -12.80 10.61
C ALA A 17 48.99 -11.68 9.74
N GLU A 18 49.83 -11.01 8.94
CA GLU A 18 49.40 -9.98 7.98
C GLU A 18 48.52 -10.57 6.88
N ASP A 19 48.91 -11.72 6.32
CA ASP A 19 48.13 -12.43 5.31
C ASP A 19 46.77 -12.89 5.81
N GLU A 20 46.70 -13.41 7.06
CA GLU A 20 45.43 -13.78 7.68
C GLU A 20 44.53 -12.56 7.88
N MET A 21 45.11 -11.44 8.32
CA MET A 21 44.40 -10.17 8.48
C MET A 21 43.87 -9.65 7.13
N HIS A 22 44.68 -9.69 6.07
CA HIS A 22 44.27 -9.33 4.71
C HIS A 22 43.15 -10.24 4.19
N ARG A 23 43.22 -11.55 4.42
CA ARG A 23 42.16 -12.50 4.06
C ARG A 23 40.86 -12.20 4.80
N LYS A 24 40.94 -11.91 6.10
CA LYS A 24 39.78 -11.54 6.94
C LYS A 24 39.15 -10.22 6.49
N ASN A 25 39.96 -9.23 6.12
CA ASN A 25 39.49 -7.95 5.60
C ASN A 25 38.77 -8.11 4.25
N ARG A 26 39.37 -8.84 3.29
CA ARG A 26 38.71 -9.14 2.00
C ARG A 26 37.36 -9.85 2.18
N ASN A 27 37.27 -10.80 3.12
CA ASN A 27 36.01 -11.48 3.42
C ASN A 27 34.96 -10.53 4.02
N ARG A 28 35.37 -9.64 4.95
CA ARG A 28 34.49 -8.61 5.52
C ARG A 28 33.96 -7.65 4.46
N GLU A 29 34.80 -7.26 3.51
CA GLU A 29 34.41 -6.38 2.40
C GLU A 29 33.41 -7.06 1.47
N ARG A 30 33.68 -8.30 1.04
CA ARG A 30 32.74 -9.09 0.23
C ARG A 30 31.38 -9.26 0.92
N ASN A 31 31.38 -9.53 2.23
CA ASN A 31 30.14 -9.65 3.00
C ASN A 31 29.39 -8.30 3.06
N LYS A 32 30.11 -7.20 3.29
CA LYS A 32 29.54 -5.85 3.30
C LYS A 32 28.91 -5.49 1.95
N GLU A 33 29.57 -5.81 0.85
CA GLU A 33 29.06 -5.60 -0.51
C GLU A 33 27.82 -6.47 -0.78
N HIS A 34 27.89 -7.77 -0.48
CA HIS A 34 26.76 -8.68 -0.63
C HIS A 34 25.53 -8.22 0.18
N ALA A 35 25.75 -7.73 1.40
CA ALA A 35 24.71 -7.14 2.23
C ALA A 35 24.10 -5.88 1.60
N ARG A 36 24.92 -4.99 1.01
CA ARG A 36 24.45 -3.82 0.26
C ARG A 36 23.61 -4.23 -0.94
N LYS A 37 24.12 -5.12 -1.79
CA LYS A 37 23.42 -5.61 -2.99
C LYS A 37 22.08 -6.27 -2.66
N THR A 38 22.05 -7.10 -1.61
CA THR A 38 20.82 -7.73 -1.12
C THR A 38 19.80 -6.69 -0.62
N ARG A 39 20.26 -5.66 0.09
CA ARG A 39 19.39 -4.56 0.55
C ARG A 39 18.82 -3.77 -0.62
N MET A 40 19.64 -3.46 -1.63
CA MET A 40 19.21 -2.77 -2.85
C MET A 40 18.14 -3.57 -3.59
N ARG A 41 18.40 -4.84 -3.92
CA ARG A 41 17.42 -5.70 -4.58
C ARG A 41 16.09 -5.78 -3.82
N LYS A 42 16.14 -5.92 -2.49
CA LYS A 42 14.92 -5.96 -1.66
C LYS A 42 14.20 -4.62 -1.61
N LYS A 43 14.93 -3.51 -1.66
CA LYS A 43 14.36 -2.17 -1.74
C LYS A 43 13.66 -1.98 -3.08
N GLU A 44 14.32 -2.31 -4.19
CA GLU A 44 13.74 -2.26 -5.54
C GLU A 44 12.48 -3.11 -5.65
N GLN A 45 12.48 -4.34 -5.13
CA GLN A 45 11.28 -5.18 -5.09
C GLN A 45 10.14 -4.55 -4.29
N LEU A 46 10.46 -3.92 -3.16
CA LEU A 46 9.44 -3.26 -2.34
C LEU A 46 8.89 -2.01 -3.03
N ASP A 47 9.76 -1.22 -3.64
CA ASP A 47 9.40 -0.01 -4.38
C ASP A 47 8.54 -0.37 -5.61
N PHE A 48 8.89 -1.43 -6.35
CA PHE A 48 8.07 -1.97 -7.44
C PHE A 48 6.66 -2.37 -6.98
N LEU A 49 6.52 -3.10 -5.87
CA LEU A 49 5.20 -3.47 -5.34
C LEU A 49 4.39 -2.24 -4.92
N LYS A 50 5.04 -1.24 -4.32
CA LYS A 50 4.37 0.02 -3.94
C LYS A 50 3.89 0.80 -5.16
N SER A 51 4.73 0.95 -6.18
CA SER A 51 4.35 1.61 -7.44
C SER A 51 3.19 0.88 -8.11
N ARG A 52 3.21 -0.45 -8.15
CA ARG A 52 2.12 -1.25 -8.72
C ARG A 52 0.79 -1.05 -8.00
N VAL A 53 0.79 -0.98 -6.67
CA VAL A 53 -0.43 -0.64 -5.89
C VAL A 53 -0.95 0.73 -6.31
N HIS A 54 -0.07 1.74 -6.37
CA HIS A 54 -0.46 3.09 -6.75
C HIS A 54 -1.06 3.17 -8.17
N GLU A 55 -0.42 2.53 -9.16
CA GLU A 55 -0.93 2.46 -10.54
C GLU A 55 -2.32 1.83 -10.61
N LEU A 56 -2.55 0.73 -9.89
CA LEU A 56 -3.84 0.05 -9.87
C LEU A 56 -4.92 0.86 -9.15
N GLU A 57 -4.58 1.57 -8.07
CA GLU A 57 -5.51 2.49 -7.40
C GLU A 57 -5.93 3.65 -8.33
N GLU A 58 -4.98 4.22 -9.07
CA GLU A 58 -5.23 5.29 -10.03
C GLU A 58 -6.08 4.80 -11.22
N GLU A 59 -5.76 3.62 -11.75
CA GLU A 59 -6.58 2.99 -12.78
C GLU A 59 -8.01 2.72 -12.29
N GLY A 60 -8.17 2.16 -11.10
CA GLY A 60 -9.48 1.90 -10.51
C GLY A 60 -10.30 3.17 -10.33
N ARG A 61 -9.66 4.28 -9.94
CA ARG A 61 -10.30 5.61 -9.87
C ARG A 61 -10.78 6.07 -11.24
N ARG A 62 -9.93 5.94 -12.28
CA ARG A 62 -10.28 6.31 -13.66
C ARG A 62 -11.45 5.48 -14.18
N LEU A 63 -11.41 4.16 -14.01
CA LEU A 63 -12.47 3.26 -14.48
C LEU A 63 -13.81 3.56 -13.80
N LYS A 64 -13.82 3.83 -12.48
CA LYS A 64 -15.03 4.24 -11.76
C LYS A 64 -15.62 5.52 -12.33
N GLN A 65 -14.79 6.53 -12.62
CA GLN A 65 -15.25 7.77 -13.26
C GLN A 65 -15.85 7.53 -14.64
N GLU A 66 -15.29 6.62 -15.44
CA GLU A 66 -15.83 6.28 -16.76
C GLU A 66 -17.17 5.54 -16.66
N VAL A 67 -17.32 4.65 -15.67
CA VAL A 67 -18.60 3.96 -15.38
C VAL A 67 -19.66 4.98 -14.97
N GLU A 68 -19.31 5.90 -14.06
CA GLU A 68 -20.21 6.98 -13.64
C GLU A 68 -20.61 7.88 -14.82
N ALA A 69 -19.65 8.25 -15.67
CA ALA A 69 -19.92 9.04 -16.87
C ALA A 69 -20.87 8.29 -17.85
N CYS A 70 -20.67 6.98 -18.02
CA CYS A 70 -21.57 6.14 -18.81
C CYS A 70 -22.99 6.12 -18.22
N ASN A 71 -23.12 5.98 -16.91
CA ASN A 71 -24.42 5.96 -16.23
C ASN A 71 -25.14 7.30 -16.35
N VAL A 72 -24.44 8.42 -16.13
CA VAL A 72 -24.97 9.77 -16.30
C VAL A 72 -25.42 10.00 -17.74
N ALA A 73 -24.63 9.59 -18.73
CA ALA A 73 -25.00 9.70 -20.13
C ALA A 73 -26.28 8.90 -20.45
N SER A 74 -26.43 7.68 -19.95
CA SER A 74 -27.65 6.87 -20.14
C SER A 74 -28.89 7.55 -19.55
N ILE A 75 -28.78 8.19 -18.39
CA ILE A 75 -29.89 8.96 -17.78
C ILE A 75 -30.24 10.17 -18.65
N LEU A 76 -29.24 10.94 -19.10
CA LEU A 76 -29.45 12.13 -19.92
C LEU A 76 -30.11 11.79 -21.26
N ILE A 77 -29.71 10.68 -21.90
CA ILE A 77 -30.35 10.18 -23.12
C ILE A 77 -31.82 9.83 -22.84
N GLY A 78 -32.11 9.13 -21.74
CA GLY A 78 -33.47 8.79 -21.35
C GLY A 78 -34.36 10.01 -21.09
N LEU A 79 -33.81 11.08 -20.50
CA LEU A 79 -34.54 12.34 -20.28
C LEU A 79 -34.71 13.16 -21.58
N SER A 80 -33.73 13.14 -22.47
CA SER A 80 -33.78 13.88 -23.75
C SER A 80 -34.73 13.24 -24.76
N SER A 81 -34.89 11.92 -24.73
CA SER A 81 -35.87 11.19 -25.55
C SER A 81 -37.30 11.34 -25.03
N GLY A 82 -37.56 12.37 -24.21
CA GLY A 82 -38.86 12.75 -23.68
C GLY A 82 -39.92 12.82 -24.78
N ASP A 83 -40.56 11.68 -24.99
CA ASP A 83 -41.81 11.55 -25.71
C ASP A 83 -42.85 12.29 -24.87
N GLY A 84 -43.03 13.57 -25.19
CA GLY A 84 -44.05 14.43 -24.62
C GLY A 84 -45.48 13.99 -24.99
N THR A 85 -45.68 12.79 -25.53
CA THR A 85 -47.00 12.33 -25.94
C THR A 85 -47.48 11.10 -25.15
N LYS A 86 -48.30 11.44 -24.15
CA LYS A 86 -49.35 10.63 -23.51
C LYS A 86 -48.92 9.60 -22.46
N ALA A 87 -49.19 9.99 -21.21
CA ALA A 87 -49.61 9.06 -20.18
C ALA A 87 -50.69 8.10 -20.74
N PRO A 88 -50.59 6.81 -20.40
CA PRO A 88 -51.52 6.33 -19.41
C PRO A 88 -50.85 5.49 -18.32
N ASN A 89 -51.16 5.89 -17.10
CA ASN A 89 -51.53 5.07 -15.95
C ASN A 89 -51.00 3.62 -15.85
N GLU A 90 -50.49 3.34 -14.65
CA GLU A 90 -50.34 2.06 -13.94
C GLU A 90 -48.99 1.33 -13.95
N GLN A 91 -48.40 1.37 -12.74
CA GLN A 91 -47.70 0.27 -12.05
C GLN A 91 -46.56 -0.41 -12.82
N THR A 92 -45.39 0.22 -12.82
CA THR A 92 -44.13 -0.52 -12.93
C THR A 92 -43.16 -0.07 -11.86
N SER A 93 -42.70 -1.06 -11.12
CA SER A 93 -41.86 -1.01 -9.93
C SER A 93 -40.65 -0.10 -10.08
N SER A 94 -40.66 0.94 -9.26
CA SER A 94 -39.54 1.79 -8.88
C SER A 94 -38.22 1.02 -8.68
N PRO A 95 -37.13 1.34 -9.40
CA PRO A 95 -35.80 0.99 -8.96
C PRO A 95 -35.40 1.96 -7.85
N SER A 96 -35.54 1.43 -6.63
CA SER A 96 -35.03 1.87 -5.34
C SER A 96 -33.94 2.97 -5.36
N ALA A 97 -34.28 4.11 -4.76
CA ALA A 97 -33.40 5.19 -4.34
C ALA A 97 -32.49 4.78 -3.15
N ALA A 98 -31.69 3.72 -3.32
CA ALA A 98 -30.78 3.19 -2.30
C ALA A 98 -29.31 3.65 -2.47
N SER A 99 -29.06 4.79 -3.13
CA SER A 99 -27.69 5.29 -3.41
C SER A 99 -27.21 6.35 -2.41
N ALA A 100 -27.60 6.23 -1.14
CA ALA A 100 -27.06 7.04 -0.04
C ALA A 100 -26.28 6.17 0.97
N SER A 101 -25.75 5.02 0.53
CA SER A 101 -24.83 4.23 1.35
C SER A 101 -23.53 5.01 1.50
N LEU A 102 -23.36 5.56 2.70
CA LEU A 102 -22.17 6.20 3.26
C LEU A 102 -20.89 5.72 2.55
N GLN A 103 -20.39 6.54 1.63
CA GLN A 103 -19.05 6.44 1.08
C GLN A 103 -18.06 6.75 2.20
N THR A 104 -17.86 5.80 3.12
CA THR A 104 -16.59 5.74 3.84
C THR A 104 -15.56 5.48 2.77
N SER A 105 -14.91 6.55 2.30
CA SER A 105 -13.86 6.47 1.30
C SER A 105 -12.90 5.40 1.78
N PRO A 106 -12.74 4.26 1.08
CA PRO A 106 -11.78 3.25 1.51
C PRO A 106 -10.45 3.98 1.64
N ILE A 107 -9.89 4.00 2.86
CA ILE A 107 -8.63 4.67 3.17
C ILE A 107 -7.64 4.28 2.09
N SER A 108 -7.15 5.24 1.31
CA SER A 108 -6.27 4.91 0.19
C SER A 108 -5.04 4.20 0.72
N PHE A 109 -4.74 3.06 0.11
CA PHE A 109 -3.60 2.25 0.49
C PHE A 109 -2.30 3.04 0.28
N SER A 110 -2.22 3.87 -0.76
CA SER A 110 -1.10 4.80 -1.00
C SER A 110 -0.82 5.74 0.19
N GLU A 111 -1.86 6.25 0.87
CA GLU A 111 -1.71 7.16 2.00
C GLU A 111 -1.12 6.43 3.22
N THR A 112 -1.54 5.19 3.44
CA THR A 112 -0.98 4.34 4.49
C THR A 112 0.48 3.99 4.22
N LEU A 113 0.86 3.84 2.94
CA LEU A 113 2.24 3.51 2.52
C LEU A 113 3.20 4.70 2.54
N SER A 114 2.68 5.93 2.46
CA SER A 114 3.43 7.19 2.46
C SER A 114 3.57 7.81 3.86
N GLY A 115 2.76 7.37 4.83
CA GLY A 115 2.82 7.81 6.23
C GLY A 115 4.23 7.67 6.82
N GLY A 116 4.79 8.79 7.30
CA GLY A 116 6.21 8.97 7.61
C GLY A 116 6.86 8.02 8.64
N LYS A 117 8.17 8.24 8.86
CA LYS A 117 9.22 7.44 9.54
C LYS A 117 8.86 6.59 10.78
N ARG A 118 7.68 6.70 11.38
CA ARG A 118 7.28 5.96 12.60
C ARG A 118 6.02 5.11 12.48
N LYS A 119 5.31 5.07 11.35
CA LYS A 119 4.28 4.05 11.14
C LYS A 119 4.97 2.75 10.72
N ARG A 120 5.16 1.86 11.70
CA ARG A 120 5.74 0.53 11.51
C ARG A 120 4.85 -0.25 10.54
N PHE A 121 5.45 -1.17 9.78
CA PHE A 121 4.78 -2.11 8.89
C PHE A 121 3.61 -2.81 9.62
N LEU A 122 2.43 -2.21 9.54
CA LEU A 122 1.17 -2.78 9.99
C LEU A 122 0.55 -3.42 8.75
N SER A 123 0.03 -4.62 8.90
CA SER A 123 -0.71 -5.28 7.83
C SER A 123 -1.90 -4.41 7.45
N LEU A 124 -2.02 -4.21 6.14
CA LEU A 124 -2.95 -3.28 5.52
C LEU A 124 -4.42 -3.70 5.66
N ASP A 125 -4.62 -4.98 6.00
CA ASP A 125 -5.92 -5.64 6.19
C ASP A 125 -6.40 -5.61 7.65
N GLY A 126 -5.64 -5.02 8.57
CA GLY A 126 -5.98 -4.99 10.00
C GLY A 126 -5.89 -6.36 10.69
N ALA A 127 -5.38 -7.39 10.02
CA ALA A 127 -5.33 -8.75 10.54
C ALA A 127 -4.05 -9.06 11.33
N ASP A 128 -3.23 -8.06 11.66
CA ASP A 128 -1.97 -8.31 12.36
C ASP A 128 -2.22 -8.68 13.82
N PRO A 129 -1.82 -9.88 14.27
CA PRO A 129 -1.86 -10.22 15.68
C PRO A 129 -0.94 -9.27 16.44
N ASN A 130 -1.45 -8.75 17.55
CA ASN A 130 -0.68 -7.96 18.51
C ASN A 130 0.62 -8.74 18.84
N PRO A 131 1.81 -8.12 18.81
CA PRO A 131 3.06 -8.86 18.92
C PRO A 131 3.09 -9.63 20.24
N SER A 132 3.24 -10.95 20.16
CA SER A 132 3.35 -11.80 21.34
C SER A 132 4.52 -11.32 22.22
N PRO A 133 4.36 -11.35 23.56
CA PRO A 133 5.44 -11.02 24.48
C PRO A 133 6.67 -11.89 24.19
N MET A 134 7.87 -11.34 24.41
CA MET A 134 9.12 -12.05 24.15
C MET A 134 9.43 -12.98 25.33
N GLU A 135 9.54 -14.28 25.06
CA GLU A 135 10.03 -15.26 26.02
C GLU A 135 11.56 -15.23 26.09
N LEU A 136 12.10 -15.13 27.31
CA LEU A 136 13.53 -15.15 27.58
C LEU A 136 13.82 -16.12 28.72
N ASN A 137 14.80 -17.00 28.55
CA ASN A 137 15.25 -17.87 29.62
C ASN A 137 16.32 -17.15 30.46
N ILE A 138 15.98 -16.82 31.71
CA ILE A 138 16.86 -16.21 32.70
C ILE A 138 17.07 -17.23 33.82
N LYS A 139 18.30 -17.76 33.96
CA LYS A 139 18.67 -18.75 34.99
C LYS A 139 17.80 -20.02 35.02
N GLY A 140 17.28 -20.45 33.87
CA GLY A 140 16.41 -21.63 33.77
C GLY A 140 14.91 -21.31 33.84
N GLN A 141 14.52 -20.09 34.21
CA GLN A 141 13.12 -19.66 34.25
C GLN A 141 12.75 -18.86 32.99
N VAL A 142 11.61 -19.17 32.39
CA VAL A 142 11.10 -18.43 31.23
C VAL A 142 10.39 -17.17 31.71
N THR A 143 10.95 -16.02 31.40
CA THR A 143 10.41 -14.69 31.73
C THR A 143 9.87 -14.03 30.46
N PHE A 144 8.65 -13.51 30.53
CA PHE A 144 8.01 -12.79 29.44
C PHE A 144 8.29 -11.29 29.51
N VAL A 145 8.87 -10.72 28.45
CA VAL A 145 9.24 -9.30 28.36
C VAL A 145 8.48 -8.61 27.23
N GLY A 146 7.79 -7.50 27.53
CA GLY A 146 7.25 -6.57 26.53
C GLY A 146 5.81 -6.82 26.04
N GLY A 147 4.94 -7.42 26.87
CA GLY A 147 3.51 -7.55 26.56
C GLY A 147 2.71 -6.28 26.87
N ALA A 148 1.68 -6.00 26.06
CA ALA A 148 0.68 -4.97 26.36
C ALA A 148 -0.29 -5.51 27.42
N GLY A 149 -0.02 -5.25 28.70
CA GLY A 149 -0.88 -5.66 29.82
C GLY A 149 -0.17 -5.60 31.17
N ASN A 150 -0.93 -5.45 32.25
CA ASN A 150 -0.43 -5.33 33.62
C ASN A 150 0.34 -6.57 34.13
N ASN A 151 0.35 -7.68 33.39
CA ASN A 151 0.98 -8.95 33.77
C ASN A 151 2.43 -9.12 33.25
N GLY A 152 2.96 -8.17 32.46
CA GLY A 152 4.30 -8.24 31.86
C GLY A 152 5.34 -7.31 32.49
N LYS A 153 5.31 -7.12 33.82
CA LYS A 153 6.07 -6.07 34.53
C LYS A 153 7.56 -6.34 34.73
N THR A 154 8.12 -7.43 34.20
CA THR A 154 9.57 -7.66 34.32
C THR A 154 10.33 -6.68 33.42
N GLN A 155 10.56 -5.47 33.94
CA GLN A 155 11.33 -4.44 33.28
C GLN A 155 12.82 -4.77 33.41
N MET A 156 13.40 -5.29 32.33
CA MET A 156 14.83 -5.56 32.28
C MET A 156 15.61 -4.36 31.75
N ASN A 157 16.56 -3.86 32.54
CA ASN A 157 17.52 -2.86 32.09
C ASN A 157 18.62 -3.55 31.27
N TRP A 158 18.49 -3.52 29.94
CA TRP A 158 19.45 -4.15 29.03
C TRP A 158 20.87 -3.57 29.10
N LYS A 159 21.08 -2.40 29.71
CA LYS A 159 22.41 -1.78 29.88
C LYS A 159 23.10 -2.33 31.13
N THR A 160 22.39 -2.38 32.26
CA THR A 160 22.96 -2.78 33.55
C THR A 160 22.77 -4.26 33.86
N GLY A 161 21.77 -4.93 33.27
CA GLY A 161 21.40 -6.30 33.63
C GLY A 161 20.58 -6.42 34.91
N VAL A 162 20.07 -5.30 35.43
CA VAL A 162 19.12 -5.28 36.54
C VAL A 162 17.75 -5.67 36.02
N TYR A 163 17.08 -6.59 36.71
CA TYR A 163 15.67 -6.93 36.48
C TYR A 163 14.94 -7.12 37.81
N PHE A 164 13.62 -7.03 37.77
CA PHE A 164 12.75 -7.32 38.91
C PHE A 164 12.13 -8.70 38.71
N ASP A 165 12.25 -9.54 39.74
CA ASP A 165 11.64 -10.87 39.74
C ASP A 165 10.12 -10.78 39.96
N GLU A 166 9.42 -11.91 39.88
CA GLU A 166 7.97 -12.00 40.16
C GLU A 166 7.63 -11.53 41.58
N ASP A 167 8.53 -11.78 42.53
CA ASP A 167 8.47 -11.28 43.92
C ASP A 167 8.73 -9.76 44.06
N GLY A 168 9.02 -9.05 42.97
CA GLY A 168 9.46 -7.65 42.99
C GLY A 168 10.88 -7.44 43.52
N LYS A 169 11.64 -8.51 43.79
CA LYS A 169 13.03 -8.43 44.24
C LYS A 169 13.95 -8.02 43.08
N ARG A 170 14.83 -7.06 43.33
CA ARG A 170 15.84 -6.62 42.36
C ARG A 170 16.95 -7.67 42.25
N GLN A 171 17.08 -8.28 41.08
CA GLN A 171 18.18 -9.19 40.76
C GLN A 171 19.17 -8.53 39.78
N GLN A 172 20.44 -8.91 39.88
CA GLN A 172 21.52 -8.44 39.02
C GLN A 172 22.11 -9.62 38.27
N LEU A 173 22.13 -9.54 36.94
CA LEU A 173 22.74 -10.56 36.08
C LEU A 173 24.26 -10.43 36.06
N THR A 174 24.94 -11.56 35.93
CA THR A 174 26.38 -11.58 35.63
C THR A 174 26.65 -11.04 34.23
N SER A 175 27.90 -10.62 33.97
CA SER A 175 28.28 -10.06 32.66
C SER A 175 28.11 -11.06 31.50
N SER A 176 28.41 -12.35 31.76
CA SER A 176 28.24 -13.43 30.77
C SER A 176 26.77 -13.68 30.45
N GLU A 177 25.90 -13.77 31.47
CA GLU A 177 24.46 -13.91 31.31
C GLU A 177 23.85 -12.71 30.57
N LEU A 178 24.23 -11.49 30.95
CA LEU A 178 23.77 -10.27 30.28
C LEU A 178 24.16 -10.26 28.79
N LYS A 179 25.38 -10.71 28.46
CA LYS A 179 25.83 -10.84 27.07
C LYS A 179 25.03 -11.90 26.32
N ALA A 180 24.72 -13.03 26.94
CA ALA A 180 23.87 -14.08 26.37
C ALA A 180 22.45 -13.55 26.07
N LEU A 181 21.83 -12.87 27.04
CA LEU A 181 20.49 -12.28 26.88
C LEU A 181 20.46 -11.19 25.82
N ARG A 182 21.47 -10.34 25.72
CA ARG A 182 21.58 -9.34 24.64
C ARG A 182 21.66 -10.00 23.27
N ARG A 183 22.39 -11.11 23.14
CA ARG A 183 22.48 -11.89 21.89
C ARG A 183 21.12 -12.49 21.55
N GLU A 184 20.44 -13.11 22.52
CA GLU A 184 19.12 -13.70 22.31
C GLU A 184 18.09 -12.66 21.89
N ARG A 185 17.99 -11.55 22.63
CA ARG A 185 17.12 -10.44 22.25
C ARG A 185 17.41 -9.92 20.83
N ASN A 186 18.69 -9.81 20.44
CA ASN A 186 19.03 -9.38 19.08
C ASN A 186 18.60 -10.43 18.03
N ARG A 187 18.77 -11.74 18.30
CA ARG A 187 18.23 -12.82 17.47
C ARG A 187 16.71 -12.67 17.31
N MET A 188 15.98 -12.51 18.41
CA MET A 188 14.54 -12.33 18.40
C MET A 188 14.09 -11.06 17.67
N HIS A 189 14.75 -9.92 17.87
CA HIS A 189 14.47 -8.70 17.12
C HIS A 189 14.74 -8.85 15.62
N ALA A 190 15.82 -9.53 15.24
CA ALA A 190 16.12 -9.82 13.85
C ALA A 190 15.04 -10.72 13.23
N LYS A 191 14.61 -11.77 13.95
CA LYS A 191 13.50 -12.66 13.55
C LYS A 191 12.21 -11.88 13.36
N MET A 192 11.71 -11.21 14.40
CA MET A 192 10.48 -10.40 14.32
C MET A 192 10.52 -9.33 13.22
N THR A 193 11.69 -8.73 12.96
CA THR A 193 11.81 -7.74 11.88
C THR A 193 11.76 -8.38 10.50
N ARG A 194 12.31 -9.59 10.33
CA ARG A 194 12.17 -10.36 9.09
C ARG A 194 10.72 -10.78 8.88
N ASP A 195 10.07 -11.28 9.91
CA ASP A 195 8.68 -11.76 9.86
C ASP A 195 7.73 -10.61 9.54
N ARG A 196 7.82 -9.47 10.24
CA ARG A 196 7.03 -8.27 9.91
C ARG A 196 7.21 -7.82 8.46
N LYS A 197 8.43 -7.80 7.96
CA LYS A 197 8.69 -7.46 6.54
C LYS A 197 8.09 -8.49 5.58
N LYS A 198 8.16 -9.78 5.92
CA LYS A 198 7.56 -10.86 5.14
C LYS A 198 6.04 -10.72 5.08
N CYS A 199 5.39 -10.51 6.22
CA CYS A 199 3.94 -10.25 6.30
C CYS A 199 3.56 -9.00 5.49
N PHE A 200 4.31 -7.91 5.63
CA PHE A 200 4.05 -6.69 4.87
C PHE A 200 4.13 -6.88 3.35
N VAL A 201 5.16 -7.58 2.87
CA VAL A 201 5.28 -7.91 1.43
C VAL A 201 4.14 -8.82 0.97
N ALA A 202 3.72 -9.79 1.80
CA ALA A 202 2.57 -10.63 1.49
C ALA A 202 1.26 -9.83 1.45
N SER A 203 1.08 -8.88 2.38
CA SER A 203 -0.06 -7.97 2.42
C SER A 203 -0.13 -7.09 1.15
N LEU A 204 0.99 -6.49 0.72
CA LEU A 204 1.06 -5.75 -0.54
C LEU A 204 0.66 -6.60 -1.75
N LYS A 205 1.15 -7.85 -1.84
CA LYS A 205 0.78 -8.76 -2.93
C LYS A 205 -0.72 -9.06 -2.94
N ARG A 206 -1.33 -9.29 -1.77
CA ARG A 206 -2.77 -9.51 -1.66
C ARG A 206 -3.58 -8.29 -2.12
N VAL A 207 -3.13 -7.10 -1.75
CA VAL A 207 -3.75 -5.83 -2.17
C VAL A 207 -3.67 -5.65 -3.68
N ILE A 208 -2.51 -5.93 -4.30
CA ILE A 208 -2.36 -5.92 -5.75
C ILE A 208 -3.36 -6.87 -6.41
N SER A 209 -3.43 -8.13 -5.97
CA SER A 209 -4.36 -9.11 -6.54
C SER A 209 -5.83 -8.66 -6.43
N LYS A 210 -6.22 -8.08 -5.29
CA LYS A 210 -7.56 -7.54 -5.09
C LYS A 210 -7.85 -6.36 -6.01
N LEU A 211 -6.93 -5.40 -6.13
CA LEU A 211 -7.09 -4.25 -7.02
C LEU A 211 -7.12 -4.67 -8.49
N GLU A 212 -6.36 -5.69 -8.88
CA GLU A 212 -6.40 -6.25 -10.25
C GLU A 212 -7.76 -6.86 -10.56
N GLU A 213 -8.34 -7.63 -9.64
CA GLU A 213 -9.69 -8.22 -9.77
C GLU A 213 -10.79 -7.14 -9.85
N GLU A 214 -10.72 -6.13 -8.97
CA GLU A 214 -11.66 -5.00 -8.98
C GLU A 214 -11.58 -4.20 -10.28
N ASN A 215 -10.36 -3.88 -10.74
CA ASN A 215 -10.16 -3.16 -12.00
C ASN A 215 -10.63 -4.00 -13.20
N GLN A 216 -10.39 -5.31 -13.19
CA GLN A 216 -10.89 -6.19 -14.26
C GLN A 216 -12.42 -6.18 -14.31
N SER A 217 -13.09 -6.27 -13.15
CA SER A 217 -14.55 -6.21 -13.07
C SER A 217 -15.13 -4.89 -13.62
N LEU A 218 -14.46 -3.76 -13.37
CA LEU A 218 -14.86 -2.46 -13.90
C LEU A 218 -14.68 -2.35 -15.42
N ARG A 219 -13.59 -2.91 -15.95
CA ARG A 219 -13.38 -2.99 -17.41
C ARG A 219 -14.47 -3.83 -18.07
N ASP A 220 -14.79 -4.98 -17.50
CA ASP A 220 -15.84 -5.86 -18.01
C ASP A 220 -17.21 -5.17 -18.00
N LEU A 221 -17.52 -4.38 -16.96
CA LEU A 221 -18.75 -3.60 -16.87
C LEU A 221 -18.83 -2.53 -17.99
N LEU A 222 -17.74 -1.78 -18.20
CA LEU A 222 -17.66 -0.79 -19.29
C LEU A 222 -17.84 -1.42 -20.66
N GLU A 223 -17.23 -2.59 -20.88
CA GLU A 223 -17.36 -3.32 -22.14
C GLU A 223 -18.80 -3.76 -22.39
N ARG A 224 -19.48 -4.29 -21.36
CA ARG A 224 -20.92 -4.64 -21.45
C ARG A 224 -21.77 -3.41 -21.81
N SER A 225 -21.55 -2.28 -21.15
CA SER A 225 -22.27 -1.04 -21.46
C SER A 225 -21.99 -0.51 -22.88
N ARG A 226 -20.81 -0.76 -23.44
CA ARG A 226 -20.49 -0.41 -24.83
C ARG A 226 -21.24 -1.30 -25.83
N VAL A 227 -21.31 -2.60 -25.57
CA VAL A 227 -22.06 -3.55 -26.39
C VAL A 227 -23.56 -3.22 -26.39
N GLU A 228 -24.13 -2.91 -25.23
CA GLU A 228 -25.55 -2.51 -25.11
C GLU A 228 -25.86 -1.25 -25.92
N LYS A 229 -24.98 -0.24 -25.90
CA LYS A 229 -25.13 0.99 -26.69
C LYS A 229 -25.14 0.72 -28.20
N ASN A 230 -24.30 -0.20 -28.67
CA ASN A 230 -24.23 -0.53 -30.09
C ASN A 230 -25.48 -1.27 -30.59
N ASN A 231 -26.08 -2.13 -29.76
CA ASN A 231 -27.27 -2.90 -30.15
C ASN A 231 -28.54 -2.04 -30.29
N VAL A 232 -28.69 -0.97 -29.48
CA VAL A 232 -29.87 -0.08 -29.55
C VAL A 232 -29.86 0.80 -30.82
N GLY A 233 -28.69 1.06 -31.40
CA GLY A 233 -28.55 1.91 -32.59
C GLY A 233 -29.11 1.31 -33.89
N ASP A 234 -29.16 -0.02 -34.00
CA ASP A 234 -29.48 -0.69 -35.27
C ASP A 234 -31.00 -0.86 -35.50
N THR A 235 -31.81 -0.82 -34.44
CA THR A 235 -33.26 -1.10 -34.54
C THR A 235 -34.10 0.10 -35.03
N HIS A 236 -33.51 1.29 -35.16
CA HIS A 236 -34.25 2.52 -35.51
C HIS A 236 -34.07 3.02 -36.96
N GLN A 237 -33.29 2.34 -37.81
CA GLN A 237 -33.13 2.76 -39.21
C GLN A 237 -34.18 2.20 -40.20
N GLU A 238 -35.05 1.25 -39.80
CA GLU A 238 -35.97 0.56 -40.73
C GLU A 238 -37.44 1.03 -40.67
N VAL A 239 -37.73 2.32 -40.38
CA VAL A 239 -39.12 2.86 -40.41
C VAL A 239 -39.26 4.16 -41.22
N VAL A 240 -38.26 4.56 -42.02
CA VAL A 240 -38.30 5.86 -42.72
C VAL A 240 -38.99 5.81 -44.09
N ASP A 241 -39.45 4.67 -44.59
CA ASP A 241 -40.14 4.58 -45.89
C ASP A 241 -41.69 4.64 -45.79
N ARG A 242 -42.23 5.37 -44.81
CA ARG A 242 -43.64 5.80 -44.81
C ARG A 242 -43.76 7.27 -45.20
N LYS A 243 -43.96 7.44 -46.51
CA LYS A 243 -44.36 8.66 -47.22
C LYS A 243 -45.31 9.55 -46.38
N PRO A 244 -44.91 10.76 -45.98
CA PRO A 244 -45.79 11.68 -45.26
C PRO A 244 -46.86 12.23 -46.21
N GLN A 245 -48.14 12.01 -45.89
CA GLN A 245 -49.24 12.74 -46.50
C GLN A 245 -49.21 14.20 -46.03
N SER A 246 -49.23 15.11 -46.99
CA SER A 246 -49.20 16.55 -46.81
C SER A 246 -50.44 17.07 -46.09
N ILE A 247 -50.27 17.70 -44.93
CA ILE A 247 -51.28 18.58 -44.35
C ILE A 247 -50.60 19.88 -43.91
N GLY A 248 -51.07 20.98 -44.50
CA GLY A 248 -51.46 22.18 -43.74
C GLY A 248 -50.36 23.13 -43.29
N LYS A 249 -50.21 24.19 -44.07
CA LYS A 249 -49.48 25.45 -43.84
C LYS A 249 -49.78 26.17 -42.50
N ASN A 250 -48.80 26.99 -42.10
CA ASN A 250 -48.84 28.23 -41.28
C ASN A 250 -48.63 28.13 -39.77
N SER A 251 -47.45 28.58 -39.29
CA SER A 251 -47.35 29.55 -38.17
C SER A 251 -45.93 30.14 -38.04
N PRO A 252 -45.77 31.37 -37.49
CA PRO A 252 -44.60 32.22 -37.71
C PRO A 252 -43.50 32.08 -36.66
N VAL A 253 -42.29 32.44 -37.12
CA VAL A 253 -41.02 32.54 -36.41
C VAL A 253 -41.02 33.69 -35.40
N PRO A 254 -40.56 33.50 -34.15
CA PRO A 254 -40.05 34.60 -33.32
C PRO A 254 -38.51 34.71 -33.41
N PRO A 255 -37.95 35.94 -33.34
CA PRO A 255 -36.52 36.18 -33.53
C PRO A 255 -35.72 36.12 -32.22
N ASN A 256 -34.47 35.66 -32.35
CA ASN A 256 -33.25 36.27 -31.79
C ASN A 256 -33.17 36.44 -30.25
N LEU A 257 -32.38 35.57 -29.60
CA LEU A 257 -31.71 35.93 -28.36
C LEU A 257 -30.20 35.69 -28.48
N LYS A 258 -29.50 36.80 -28.28
CA LYS A 258 -28.06 37.01 -28.39
C LYS A 258 -27.31 36.31 -27.26
N ALA A 259 -26.05 36.07 -27.57
CA ALA A 259 -24.93 35.69 -26.71
C ALA A 259 -25.01 36.19 -25.26
N SER A 260 -24.54 35.35 -24.34
CA SER A 260 -23.82 35.85 -23.17
C SER A 260 -22.67 34.90 -22.82
N SER A 261 -21.47 35.36 -23.19
CA SER A 261 -20.19 34.92 -22.67
C SER A 261 -20.06 35.40 -21.23
N THR A 262 -19.76 34.51 -20.30
CA THR A 262 -19.22 34.93 -18.99
C THR A 262 -18.26 33.88 -18.44
N ALA A 263 -17.00 34.29 -18.39
CA ALA A 263 -15.89 33.64 -17.73
C ALA A 263 -15.96 33.84 -16.22
N LEU A 264 -15.60 32.82 -15.42
CA LEU A 264 -15.10 32.96 -14.04
C LEU A 264 -14.15 31.78 -13.76
N MET A 265 -12.84 32.02 -13.82
CA MET A 265 -11.95 32.38 -12.70
C MET A 265 -11.27 31.16 -12.06
N SER A 266 -10.03 30.99 -12.48
CA SER A 266 -8.98 30.16 -11.88
C SER A 266 -8.58 30.75 -10.51
N ILE A 267 -8.62 29.93 -9.46
CA ILE A 267 -8.01 30.27 -8.17
C ILE A 267 -6.85 29.30 -7.94
N SER A 268 -5.65 29.75 -8.30
CA SER A 268 -4.40 29.14 -7.84
C SER A 268 -4.18 29.48 -6.37
N SER A 269 -4.16 28.48 -5.50
CA SER A 269 -3.78 28.61 -4.10
C SER A 269 -2.38 28.06 -3.89
N SER A 270 -1.37 28.93 -4.02
CA SER A 270 0.02 28.64 -3.68
C SER A 270 0.21 28.79 -2.17
N ARG A 271 0.34 27.67 -1.43
CA ARG A 271 0.86 27.71 -0.05
C ARG A 271 2.37 27.53 -0.06
N ILE A 272 3.04 28.62 0.24
CA ILE A 272 4.45 28.67 0.65
C ILE A 272 4.52 28.11 2.07
N PHE A 273 5.25 27.01 2.26
CA PHE A 273 5.69 26.56 3.59
C PHE A 273 7.14 26.97 3.79
N THR A 274 7.33 27.90 4.72
CA THR A 274 8.63 28.36 5.22
C THR A 274 9.18 27.29 6.18
N VAL A 275 10.46 26.94 6.01
CA VAL A 275 11.20 26.02 6.88
C VAL A 275 11.80 26.81 8.05
N GLY A 276 11.59 26.31 9.27
CA GLY A 276 12.36 26.61 10.47
C GLY A 276 12.92 25.33 11.05
#